data_AF-K1PND4-F1
#
_entry.id   AF-K1PND4-F1
#
_cell.length_a   1.000
_cell.length_b   1.000
_cell.length_c   1.000
_cell.angle_alpha   90.00
_cell.angle_beta   90.00
_cell.angle_gamma   90.00
#
_symmetry.space_group_name_H-M   'P 1'
#
loop_
_entity.id
_entity.type
_entity.pdbx_description
1 polymer ?
#
loop_
_entity_poly.entity_id
_entity_poly.type
_entity_poly.pdbx_seq_one_letter_code
_entity_poly.pdbx_strand_id
1 'polypeptide(L)'
;MFAFILECITISWIYDAERFNRNIQMMIGKSIPFIIRISWCLVTPFVMLALFLATCAAYSPPYSANYTYPDFAIAIGQFFAILPMLPVPIVIIWELVHSKGTFLQRIKTLARPDSSWGPNSKRHRQTYKVYEYRKGLVDRIRVNLLGDRHCQGR
;
A
#
# COMPACT_ATOMS: atom_id res chain seq x y z
N MET A 1 8.90 7.14 -6.99
CA MET A 1 7.67 7.85 -6.54
C MET A 1 6.42 7.01 -6.76
N PHE A 2 6.12 6.59 -7.99
CA PHE A 2 4.92 5.79 -8.29
C PHE A 2 4.81 4.48 -7.47
N ALA A 3 5.89 3.69 -7.40
CA ALA A 3 5.91 2.46 -6.60
C ALA A 3 5.58 2.70 -5.12
N PHE A 4 6.17 3.73 -4.51
CA PHE A 4 5.89 4.12 -3.12
C PHE A 4 4.43 4.51 -2.89
N ILE A 5 3.81 5.22 -3.84
CA ILE A 5 2.38 5.56 -3.76
C ILE A 5 1.55 4.27 -3.75
N LEU A 6 1.83 3.33 -4.66
CA LEU A 6 1.14 2.05 -4.71
C LEU A 6 1.34 1.21 -3.45
N GLU A 7 2.57 1.13 -2.93
CA GLU A 7 2.88 0.42 -1.68
C GLU A 7 2.11 1.02 -0.49
N CYS A 8 2.14 2.35 -0.36
CA CYS A 8 1.42 3.05 0.71
C CYS A 8 -0.10 2.83 0.63
N ILE A 9 -0.66 2.90 -0.58
CA ILE A 9 -2.09 2.65 -0.82
C ILE A 9 -2.43 1.18 -0.50
N THR A 10 -1.58 0.25 -0.94
CA THR A 10 -1.77 -1.19 -0.71
C THR A 10 -1.77 -1.51 0.78
N ILE A 11 -0.80 -1.00 1.54
CA ILE A 11 -0.71 -1.24 2.98
C ILE A 11 -1.90 -0.59 3.71
N SER A 12 -2.29 0.62 3.34
CA SER A 12 -3.30 1.38 4.07
C SER A 12 -4.73 0.89 3.81
N TRP A 13 -5.06 0.62 2.54
CA TRP A 13 -6.42 0.37 2.09
C TRP A 13 -6.69 -1.09 1.71
N ILE A 14 -5.73 -1.77 1.06
CA ILE A 14 -5.89 -3.17 0.66
C ILE A 14 -5.64 -4.09 1.87
N TYR A 15 -4.51 -3.89 2.56
CA TYR A 15 -4.14 -4.68 3.73
C TYR A 15 -4.87 -4.28 5.02
N ASP A 16 -5.34 -3.03 5.10
CA ASP A 16 -5.94 -2.37 6.26
C ASP A 16 -4.89 -1.88 7.30
N ALA A 17 -4.84 -0.56 7.47
CA ALA A 17 -3.98 0.11 8.46
C ALA A 17 -4.19 -0.36 9.90
N GLU A 18 -5.40 -0.75 10.26
CA GLU A 18 -5.73 -1.26 11.59
C GLU A 18 -5.20 -2.68 11.81
N ARG A 19 -5.14 -3.47 10.73
CA ARG A 19 -4.49 -4.79 10.75
C ARG A 19 -2.99 -4.62 10.91
N PHE A 20 -2.41 -3.66 10.21
CA PHE A 20 -0.99 -3.31 10.33
C PHE A 20 -0.62 -2.84 11.74
N ASN A 21 -1.36 -1.89 12.32
CA ASN A 21 -1.13 -1.44 13.70
C ASN A 21 -1.20 -2.58 14.72
N ARG A 22 -2.13 -3.52 14.54
CA ARG A 22 -2.25 -4.69 15.41
C ARG A 22 -1.06 -5.64 15.28
N ASN A 23 -0.51 -5.82 14.08
CA ASN A 23 0.72 -6.59 13.90
C ASN A 23 1.87 -5.93 14.67
N ILE A 24 1.99 -4.61 14.60
CA ILE A 24 3.01 -3.87 15.35
C ILE A 24 2.79 -4.03 16.86
N GLN A 25 1.55 -3.93 17.33
CA GLN A 25 1.21 -4.15 18.73
C GLN A 25 1.57 -5.58 19.19
N MET A 26 1.41 -6.59 18.34
CA MET A 26 1.82 -7.96 18.67
C MET A 26 3.34 -8.14 18.70
N MET A 27 4.09 -7.33 17.95
CA MET A 27 5.57 -7.38 17.93
C MET A 27 6.20 -6.60 19.08
N ILE A 28 5.67 -5.42 19.40
CA ILE A 28 6.26 -4.46 20.34
C ILE A 28 5.52 -4.45 21.70
N GLY A 29 4.30 -4.99 21.76
CA GLY A 29 3.44 -4.98 22.95
C GLY A 29 2.70 -3.66 23.19
N LYS A 30 2.86 -2.65 22.31
CA LYS A 30 2.21 -1.34 22.42
C LYS A 30 1.54 -0.95 21.09
N SER A 31 0.34 -0.39 21.16
CA SER A 31 -0.36 0.16 19.99
C SER A 31 0.19 1.53 19.63
N ILE A 32 0.31 1.80 18.33
CA ILE A 32 0.66 3.13 17.83
C ILE A 32 -0.53 4.09 18.05
N PRO A 33 -0.29 5.35 18.47
CA PRO A 33 -1.34 6.34 18.61
C PRO A 33 -2.00 6.63 17.26
N PHE A 34 -3.30 6.93 17.31
CA PHE A 34 -4.15 7.08 16.13
C PHE A 34 -3.68 8.17 15.14
N ILE A 35 -3.11 9.27 15.64
CA ILE A 35 -2.62 10.39 14.82
C ILE A 35 -1.48 9.93 13.90
N ILE A 36 -0.55 9.13 14.42
CA ILE A 36 0.57 8.60 13.63
C ILE A 36 0.03 7.63 12.56
N ARG A 37 -0.99 6.84 12.88
CA ARG A 37 -1.65 5.97 11.90
C ARG A 37 -2.29 6.76 10.75
N ILE A 38 -3.01 7.85 11.02
CA ILE A 38 -3.56 8.71 9.96
C ILE A 38 -2.44 9.29 9.09
N SER A 39 -1.32 9.69 9.71
CA SER A 39 -0.20 10.29 8.97
C SER A 39 0.35 9.35 7.89
N TRP A 40 0.42 8.06 8.16
CA TRP A 40 0.89 7.06 7.18
C TRP A 40 -0.17 6.70 6.15
N CYS A 41 -1.46 6.71 6.52
CA CYS A 41 -2.52 6.28 5.62
C CYS A 41 -3.04 7.35 4.67
N LEU A 42 -2.97 8.62 5.06
CA LEU A 42 -3.55 9.71 4.29
C LEU A 42 -2.51 10.77 3.91
N VAL A 43 -1.70 11.21 4.88
CA VAL A 43 -0.76 12.32 4.65
C VAL A 43 0.39 11.88 3.75
N THR A 44 0.99 10.71 4.03
CA THR A 44 2.12 10.18 3.25
C THR A 44 1.78 9.97 1.77
N PRO A 45 0.70 9.25 1.38
CA PRO A 45 0.37 9.09 -0.03
C PRO A 45 -0.01 10.42 -0.70
N PHE A 46 -0.64 11.35 0.03
CA PHE A 46 -0.99 12.67 -0.51
C PHE A 46 0.24 13.51 -0.81
N VAL A 47 1.20 13.58 0.11
CA VAL A 47 2.47 14.31 -0.11
C VAL A 47 3.25 13.69 -1.27
N MET A 48 3.32 12.36 -1.34
CA MET A 48 4.00 11.66 -2.44
C MET A 48 3.33 11.93 -3.79
N LEU A 49 2.00 11.99 -3.83
CA LEU A 49 1.25 12.35 -5.04
C LEU A 49 1.52 13.81 -5.45
N ALA A 50 1.51 14.74 -4.50
CA ALA A 50 1.78 16.15 -4.77
C ALA A 50 3.20 16.36 -5.32
N LEU A 51 4.21 15.71 -4.73
CA LEU A 51 5.59 15.75 -5.21
C LEU A 51 5.73 15.14 -6.61
N PHE A 52 5.03 14.05 -6.89
CA PHE A 52 5.02 13.44 -8.22
C PHE A 52 4.44 14.39 -9.27
N LEU A 53 3.30 15.02 -8.99
CA LEU A 53 2.67 15.99 -9.90
C LEU A 53 3.56 17.22 -10.13
N ALA A 54 4.20 17.74 -9.08
CA ALA A 54 5.15 18.83 -9.19
C ALA A 54 6.36 18.45 -10.06
N THR A 55 6.88 17.23 -9.90
CA THR A 55 7.99 16.70 -10.70
C THR A 55 7.59 16.55 -12.18
N CYS A 56 6.37 16.09 -12.46
CA CYS A 56 5.86 16.01 -13.83
C CYS A 56 5.67 17.40 -14.46
N ALA A 57 5.15 18.37 -13.71
CA ALA A 57 4.94 19.73 -14.20
C ALA A 57 6.26 20.48 -14.45
N ALA A 58 7.28 20.21 -13.64
CA ALA A 58 8.61 20.80 -13.77
C ALA A 58 9.57 20.00 -14.68
N TYR A 59 9.09 18.95 -15.35
CA TYR A 59 9.93 18.13 -16.22
C TYR A 59 10.49 18.98 -17.36
N SER A 60 11.80 19.20 -17.34
CA SER A 60 12.56 19.83 -18.43
C SER A 60 13.64 18.85 -18.90
N PRO A 61 13.88 18.74 -20.22
CA PRO A 61 14.95 17.90 -20.73
C PRO A 61 16.28 18.35 -20.12
N PRO A 62 17.14 17.42 -19.67
CA PRO A 62 18.39 17.77 -19.01
C PRO A 62 19.26 18.54 -20.00
N TYR A 63 19.63 19.78 -19.65
CA TYR A 63 20.58 20.59 -20.41
C TYR A 63 21.86 20.76 -19.60
N SER A 64 22.99 20.41 -20.20
CA SER A 64 24.31 20.58 -19.56
C SER A 64 25.03 21.73 -20.23
N ALA A 65 24.96 22.95 -19.69
CA ALA A 65 25.64 24.20 -20.09
C ALA A 65 25.69 24.53 -21.60
N ASN A 66 26.38 23.72 -22.43
CA ASN A 66 26.54 23.87 -23.88
C ASN A 66 26.20 22.58 -24.69
N TYR A 67 25.62 21.55 -24.07
CA TYR A 67 25.31 20.28 -24.71
C TYR A 67 23.82 19.96 -24.64
N THR A 68 23.20 19.89 -25.82
CA THR A 68 21.84 19.39 -26.01
C THR A 68 21.91 17.87 -26.17
N TYR A 69 21.28 17.14 -25.24
CA TYR A 69 21.20 15.69 -25.38
C TYR A 69 20.34 15.32 -26.59
N PRO A 70 20.79 14.37 -27.42
CA PRO A 70 19.98 13.89 -28.53
C PRO A 70 18.78 13.10 -28.01
N ASP A 71 17.67 13.12 -28.76
CA ASP A 71 16.39 12.54 -28.34
C ASP A 71 16.49 11.04 -27.98
N PHE A 72 17.36 10.29 -28.65
CA PHE A 72 17.58 8.88 -28.33
C PHE A 72 18.16 8.67 -26.92
N ALA A 73 19.03 9.57 -26.46
CA ALA A 73 19.64 9.48 -25.13
C ALA A 73 18.60 9.78 -24.03
N ILE A 74 17.71 10.74 -24.30
CA ILE A 74 16.57 11.06 -23.43
C ILE A 74 15.61 9.86 -23.37
N ALA A 75 15.30 9.24 -24.52
CA ALA A 75 14.44 8.05 -24.58
C ALA A 75 15.02 6.86 -23.80
N ILE A 76 16.33 6.62 -23.90
CA ILE A 76 17.01 5.58 -23.12
C ILE A 76 16.96 5.89 -21.62
N GLY A 77 17.20 7.14 -21.22
CA GLY A 77 17.07 7.56 -19.82
C GLY A 77 15.67 7.33 -19.27
N GLN A 78 14.64 7.69 -20.04
CA GLN A 78 13.24 7.45 -19.68
C GLN A 78 12.91 5.95 -19.61
N PHE A 79 13.47 5.14 -20.49
CA PHE A 79 13.31 3.68 -20.45
C PHE A 79 13.86 3.09 -19.15
N PHE A 80 15.08 3.44 -18.76
CA PHE A 80 15.67 3.00 -17.50
C PHE A 80 14.89 3.50 -16.28
N ALA A 81 14.26 4.67 -16.36
CA ALA A 81 13.39 5.19 -15.30
C ALA A 81 12.10 4.36 -15.11
N ILE A 82 11.53 3.83 -16.20
CA ILE A 82 10.28 3.03 -16.18
C ILE A 82 10.54 1.55 -15.92
N LEU A 83 11.68 1.02 -16.36
CA LEU A 83 12.06 -0.38 -16.25
C LEU A 83 11.82 -1.01 -14.86
N PRO A 84 12.22 -0.40 -13.72
CA PRO A 84 11.97 -0.97 -12.40
C PRO A 84 10.48 -0.94 -11.98
N MET A 85 9.62 -0.19 -12.67
CA MET A 85 8.19 -0.15 -12.38
C MET A 85 7.41 -1.27 -13.08
N LEU A 86 7.96 -1.88 -14.14
CA LEU A 86 7.28 -2.92 -14.93
C LEU A 86 7.02 -4.26 -14.21
N PRO A 87 7.87 -4.75 -13.30
CA PRO A 87 7.62 -6.04 -12.63
C PRO A 87 6.30 -6.07 -11.84
N VAL A 88 5.93 -4.95 -11.20
CA VAL A 88 4.71 -4.85 -10.38
C VAL A 88 3.43 -5.15 -11.19
N PRO A 89 3.12 -4.44 -12.30
CA PRO A 89 1.95 -4.73 -13.10
C PRO A 89 2.03 -6.11 -13.79
N ILE A 90 3.23 -6.57 -14.17
CA ILE A 90 3.40 -7.90 -14.79
C ILE A 90 2.93 -9.00 -13.83
N VAL A 91 3.36 -8.97 -12.57
CA VAL A 91 2.94 -9.95 -11.56
C VAL A 91 1.44 -9.88 -11.29
N ILE A 92 0.88 -8.66 -11.19
CA ILE A 92 -0.57 -8.48 -11.00
C ILE A 92 -1.37 -9.12 -12.14
N ILE A 93 -0.96 -8.89 -13.40
CA ILE A 93 -1.64 -9.46 -14.57
C ILE A 93 -1.48 -10.98 -14.59
N TRP A 94 -0.28 -11.49 -14.32
CA TRP A 94 0.00 -12.92 -14.32
C TRP A 94 -0.88 -13.67 -13.31
N GLU A 95 -0.95 -13.17 -12.08
CA GLU A 95 -1.81 -13.72 -11.02
C GLU A 95 -3.30 -13.60 -11.36
N LEU A 96 -3.71 -12.51 -12.01
CA LEU A 96 -5.09 -12.29 -12.43
C LEU A 96 -5.54 -13.27 -13.52
N VAL A 97 -4.65 -13.62 -14.45
CA VAL A 97 -4.91 -14.59 -15.52
C VAL A 97 -4.96 -16.01 -14.97
N HIS A 98 -4.06 -16.36 -14.05
CA HIS A 98 -3.96 -17.71 -13.48
C HIS A 98 -5.03 -18.03 -12.43
N SER A 99 -5.57 -17.00 -11.77
CA SER A 99 -6.62 -17.14 -10.76
C SER A 99 -7.97 -17.57 -11.34
N LYS A 100 -8.67 -18.50 -10.66
CA LYS A 100 -10.00 -18.97 -11.07
C LYS A 100 -11.11 -18.06 -10.53
N GLY A 101 -12.20 -17.89 -11.29
CA GLY A 101 -13.41 -17.16 -10.87
C GLY A 101 -13.75 -15.92 -11.71
N THR A 102 -14.74 -15.14 -11.25
CA THR A 102 -15.13 -13.86 -11.86
C THR A 102 -14.13 -12.74 -11.53
N PHE A 103 -14.04 -11.68 -12.35
CA PHE A 103 -13.05 -10.61 -12.21
C PHE A 103 -12.99 -10.01 -10.78
N LEU A 104 -14.16 -9.69 -10.21
CA LEU A 104 -14.27 -9.17 -8.83
C LEU A 104 -13.87 -10.20 -7.77
N GLN A 105 -14.20 -11.48 -7.97
CA GLN A 105 -13.77 -12.55 -7.06
C GLN A 105 -12.27 -12.77 -7.13
N ARG A 106 -11.65 -12.67 -8.31
CA ARG A 106 -10.20 -12.79 -8.48
C ARG A 106 -9.49 -11.66 -7.75
N ILE A 107 -9.89 -10.41 -7.97
CA ILE A 107 -9.30 -9.25 -7.26
C ILE A 107 -9.47 -9.40 -5.74
N LYS A 108 -10.65 -9.79 -5.27
CA LYS A 108 -10.90 -9.99 -3.84
C LYS A 108 -10.07 -11.12 -3.24
N THR A 109 -9.82 -12.18 -4.02
CA THR A 109 -8.98 -13.31 -3.60
C THR A 109 -7.51 -12.92 -3.56
N LEU A 110 -7.02 -12.24 -4.59
CA LEU A 110 -5.64 -11.76 -4.69
C LEU A 110 -5.31 -10.67 -3.65
N ALA A 111 -6.30 -9.87 -3.25
CA ALA A 111 -6.16 -8.88 -2.19
C ALA A 111 -6.15 -9.47 -0.77
N ARG A 112 -6.40 -10.79 -0.62
CA ARG A 112 -6.32 -11.48 0.68
C ARG A 112 -4.93 -12.09 0.84
N PRO A 113 -4.34 -12.00 2.04
CA PRO A 113 -3.08 -12.71 2.29
C PRO A 113 -3.32 -14.22 2.28
N ASP A 114 -2.22 -14.95 2.07
CA ASP A 114 -2.22 -16.40 2.01
C ASP A 114 -2.84 -17.05 3.27
N SER A 115 -3.53 -18.16 3.09
CA SER A 115 -4.23 -18.88 4.17
C SER A 115 -3.28 -19.45 5.25
N SER A 116 -2.03 -19.73 4.87
CA SER A 116 -0.99 -20.20 5.79
C SER A 116 -0.45 -19.07 6.66
N TRP A 117 -0.57 -17.82 6.21
CA TRP A 117 0.01 -16.64 6.85
C TRP A 117 -0.74 -16.26 8.15
N GLY A 118 0.02 -16.07 9.23
CA GLY A 118 -0.50 -15.64 10.52
C GLY A 118 0.50 -15.82 11.67
N PRO A 119 0.20 -15.31 12.87
CA PRO A 119 1.10 -15.44 14.02
C PRO A 119 1.29 -16.91 14.42
N ASN A 120 2.54 -17.27 14.76
CA ASN A 120 2.91 -18.64 15.15
C ASN A 120 2.21 -19.10 16.44
N SER A 121 1.95 -18.17 17.37
CA SER A 121 1.26 -18.45 18.63
C SER A 121 -0.23 -18.75 18.42
N LYS A 122 -0.70 -19.89 18.94
CA LYS A 122 -2.11 -20.32 18.85
C LYS A 122 -3.10 -19.29 19.42
N ARG A 123 -2.76 -18.65 20.55
CA ARG A 123 -3.59 -17.62 21.19
C ARG A 123 -3.73 -16.38 20.29
N HIS A 124 -2.62 -15.85 19.79
CA HIS A 124 -2.62 -14.70 18.88
C HIS A 124 -3.39 -15.02 17.59
N ARG A 125 -3.24 -16.24 17.06
CA ARG A 125 -3.96 -16.68 15.85
C ARG A 125 -5.47 -16.75 16.07
N GLN A 126 -5.94 -17.19 17.24
CA GLN A 126 -7.36 -17.16 17.59
C GLN A 126 -7.89 -15.72 17.69
N THR A 127 -7.20 -14.86 18.42
CA THR A 127 -7.56 -13.43 18.54
C THR A 127 -7.63 -12.77 17.17
N TYR A 128 -6.66 -13.06 16.29
CA TYR A 128 -6.64 -12.56 14.92
C TYR A 128 -7.87 -12.97 14.10
N LYS A 129 -8.23 -14.25 14.14
CA LYS A 129 -9.40 -14.80 13.43
C LYS A 129 -10.71 -14.17 13.90
N VAL A 130 -10.87 -13.93 15.21
CA VAL A 130 -12.07 -13.29 15.78
C VAL A 130 -12.22 -11.85 15.26
N TYR A 131 -11.13 -11.08 15.20
CA TYR A 131 -11.17 -9.72 14.64
C TYR A 131 -11.47 -9.70 13.14
N GLU A 132 -10.93 -10.65 12.38
CA GLU A 132 -11.15 -10.74 10.92
C GLU A 132 -12.62 -11.09 10.58
N TYR A 133 -13.29 -11.92 11.39
CA TYR A 133 -14.70 -12.25 11.22
C TYR A 133 -15.64 -11.07 11.53
N ARG A 134 -15.27 -10.22 12.50
CA ARG A 134 -16.16 -9.15 13.01
C ARG A 134 -16.19 -7.90 12.11
N LYS A 135 -15.17 -7.64 11.28
CA LYS A 135 -15.02 -6.35 10.59
C LYS A 135 -15.60 -6.34 9.16
N GLY A 136 -16.64 -5.56 8.95
CA GLY A 136 -17.16 -5.23 7.61
C GLY A 136 -16.32 -4.17 6.89
N LEU A 137 -16.44 -4.06 5.57
CA LEU A 137 -15.72 -3.06 4.75
C LEU A 137 -15.95 -1.63 5.26
N VAL A 138 -17.19 -1.30 5.62
CA VAL A 138 -17.58 0.03 6.15
C VAL A 138 -16.91 0.30 7.49
N ASP A 139 -16.82 -0.71 8.36
CA ASP A 139 -16.14 -0.58 9.65
C ASP A 139 -14.65 -0.34 9.47
N ARG A 140 -14.01 -0.97 8.47
CA ARG A 140 -12.59 -0.70 8.15
C ARG A 140 -12.35 0.74 7.76
N ILE A 141 -13.16 1.28 6.84
CA ILE A 141 -13.06 2.68 6.40
C ILE A 141 -13.31 3.61 7.58
N ARG A 142 -14.37 3.33 8.36
CA ARG A 142 -14.71 4.12 9.55
C ARG A 142 -13.57 4.14 10.57
N VAL A 143 -12.97 2.99 10.88
CA VAL A 143 -11.89 2.88 11.87
C VAL A 143 -10.56 3.44 11.33
N ASN A 144 -10.34 3.42 10.02
CA ASN A 144 -9.19 4.10 9.40
C ASN A 144 -9.30 5.63 9.48
N LEU A 145 -10.51 6.18 9.31
CA LEU A 145 -10.72 7.63 9.26
C LEU A 145 -11.02 8.27 10.62
N LEU A 146 -11.82 7.60 11.47
CA LEU A 146 -12.32 8.15 12.73
C LEU A 146 -11.65 7.56 13.98
N GLY A 147 -10.87 6.49 13.81
CA GLY A 147 -10.22 5.80 14.92
C GLY A 147 -11.21 4.99 15.74
N ASP A 148 -10.72 3.94 16.39
CA ASP A 148 -11.56 3.10 17.23
C ASP A 148 -11.71 3.73 18.61
N ARG A 149 -12.93 4.15 18.98
CA ARG A 149 -13.23 4.67 20.33
C ARG A 149 -13.33 3.55 21.39
N HIS A 150 -13.26 2.27 21.01
CA HIS A 150 -13.49 1.16 21.93
C HIS A 150 -12.29 0.77 22.83
N CYS A 151 -11.13 1.41 22.70
CA CYS A 151 -9.95 1.10 23.53
C CYS A 151 -9.54 2.22 24.50
N GLN A 152 -10.46 3.12 24.88
CA GLN A 152 -10.24 4.07 25.98
C GLN A 152 -11.07 3.66 27.21
N GLY A 153 -10.84 2.44 27.68
CA GLY A 153 -11.61 1.86 28.77
C GLY A 153 -11.07 0.51 29.25
N ARG A 154 -9.82 0.50 29.74
CA ARG A 154 -9.36 -0.30 30.88
C ARG A 154 -7.94 0.08 31.25
#